data_AF-A0A959ZJ65-F1
#
_entry.id   AF-A0A959ZJ65-F1
#
_cell.length_a   1.000
_cell.length_b   1.000
_cell.length_c   1.000
_cell.angle_alpha   90.00
_cell.angle_beta   90.00
_cell.angle_gamma   90.00
#
_symmetry.space_group_name_H-M   'P 1'
#
loop_
_entity.id
_entity.type
_entity.pdbx_description
1 polymer ?
#
loop_
_entity_poly.entity_id
_entity_poly.type
_entity_poly.pdbx_seq_one_letter_code
_entity_poly.pdbx_strand_id
1 'polypeptide(L)'
;MSDREWKVYLAGEIHSDWRGRVEQACEDLPVAFTAPVTDHPASDAAGTGTLGEEEKKFWADHKGAGVNSIRTQTFIQEADVVVVRFGDKYRQWNAAFDAGFASALGKPVITQHDEELDHALKEVDAAARATARTPEQVAAVLRYVITA
;
A
#
# COMPACT_ATOMS: atom_id res chain seq x y z
N MET A 1 4.42 16.66 21.83
CA MET A 1 4.33 15.76 20.66
C MET A 1 5.08 14.49 21.02
N SER A 2 4.53 13.33 20.65
CA SER A 2 5.16 12.05 20.96
C SER A 2 6.48 11.91 20.20
N ASP A 3 7.57 11.53 20.87
CA ASP A 3 8.86 11.19 20.23
C ASP A 3 8.81 9.85 19.47
N ARG A 4 7.63 9.24 19.34
CA ARG A 4 7.43 7.97 18.67
C ARG A 4 7.40 8.18 17.16
N GLU A 5 8.25 7.43 16.46
CA GLU A 5 8.15 7.25 15.01
C GLU A 5 6.95 6.35 14.66
N TRP A 6 6.17 6.78 13.68
CA TRP A 6 5.02 6.05 13.14
C TRP A 6 5.42 5.24 11.90
N LYS A 7 5.01 3.99 11.83
CA LYS A 7 5.23 3.16 10.62
C LYS A 7 4.03 3.27 9.68
N VAL A 8 4.25 3.75 8.46
CA VAL A 8 3.19 3.87 7.45
C VAL A 8 3.51 3.00 6.24
N TYR A 9 2.61 2.08 5.88
CA TYR A 9 2.76 1.24 4.69
C TYR A 9 1.96 1.81 3.50
N LEU A 10 2.65 2.06 2.38
CA LEU A 10 2.09 2.63 1.15
C LEU A 10 1.80 1.53 0.11
N ALA A 11 0.63 0.92 0.20
CA ALA A 11 0.14 -0.12 -0.71
C ALA A 11 -0.48 0.45 -1.98
N GLY A 12 -0.52 -0.36 -3.05
CA GLY A 12 -1.26 -0.06 -4.27
C GLY A 12 -0.41 0.25 -5.50
N GLU A 13 -1.00 0.97 -6.46
CA GLU A 13 -0.47 1.15 -7.82
C GLU A 13 0.96 1.75 -7.86
N ILE A 14 1.73 1.40 -8.89
CA ILE A 14 3.16 1.78 -9.05
C ILE A 14 3.43 2.59 -10.34
N HIS A 15 2.38 3.10 -10.97
CA HIS A 15 2.38 3.78 -12.27
C HIS A 15 2.31 5.31 -12.16
N SER A 16 2.32 5.87 -10.95
CA SER A 16 2.44 7.31 -10.69
C SER A 16 3.44 7.64 -9.57
N ASP A 17 3.66 8.93 -9.33
CA ASP A 17 4.56 9.47 -8.31
C ASP A 17 3.90 9.64 -6.92
N TRP A 18 2.69 9.14 -6.72
CA TRP A 18 1.88 9.43 -5.53
C TRP A 18 2.58 9.15 -4.19
N ARG A 19 3.38 8.07 -4.11
CA ARG A 19 4.13 7.74 -2.89
C ARG A 19 5.13 8.82 -2.54
N GLY A 20 5.92 9.26 -3.52
CA GLY A 20 6.89 10.34 -3.34
C GLY A 20 6.22 11.65 -2.94
N ARG A 21 5.01 11.92 -3.44
CA ARG A 21 4.22 13.09 -3.02
C ARG A 21 3.72 12.99 -1.57
N VAL A 22 3.29 11.81 -1.11
CA VAL A 22 2.95 11.59 0.31
C VAL A 22 4.19 11.77 1.18
N GLU A 23 5.29 11.12 0.82
CA GLU A 23 6.57 11.20 1.55
C GLU A 23 7.05 12.65 1.68
N GLN A 24 7.09 13.38 0.55
CA GLN A 24 7.48 14.79 0.53
C GLN A 24 6.57 15.66 1.40
N ALA A 25 5.26 15.46 1.35
CA ALA A 25 4.29 16.22 2.15
C ALA A 25 4.32 15.87 3.65
N CYS A 26 5.06 14.83 4.05
CA CYS A 26 5.23 14.36 5.40
C CYS A 26 6.69 14.45 5.91
N GLU A 27 7.60 15.13 5.20
CA GLU A 27 9.03 15.23 5.55
C GLU A 27 9.29 15.75 6.98
N ASP A 28 8.37 16.56 7.51
CA ASP A 28 8.46 17.15 8.85
C ASP A 28 7.77 16.30 9.94
N LEU A 29 7.19 15.16 9.59
CA LEU A 29 6.54 14.24 10.52
C LEU A 29 7.48 13.09 10.93
N PRO A 30 7.38 12.56 12.17
CA PRO A 30 8.15 11.40 12.60
C PRO A 30 7.56 10.10 12.01
N VAL A 31 7.73 9.90 10.71
CA VAL A 31 7.15 8.76 9.97
C VAL A 31 8.24 7.98 9.23
N ALA A 32 8.22 6.66 9.39
CA ALA A 32 8.95 5.73 8.55
C ALA A 32 7.98 5.10 7.52
N PHE A 33 8.21 5.40 6.25
CA PHE A 33 7.43 4.83 5.14
C PHE A 33 8.00 3.49 4.68
N THR A 34 7.11 2.55 4.39
CA THR A 34 7.43 1.25 3.77
C THR A 34 6.49 0.99 2.60
N ALA A 35 6.93 0.15 1.65
CA ALA A 35 6.21 -0.10 0.40
C ALA A 35 6.50 -1.51 -0.15
N PRO A 36 5.64 -2.04 -1.04
CA PRO A 36 5.98 -3.20 -1.85
C PRO A 36 7.20 -2.90 -2.75
N VAL A 37 7.75 -3.93 -3.41
CA VAL A 37 8.76 -3.71 -4.46
C VAL A 37 8.11 -2.97 -5.62
N THR A 38 8.58 -1.76 -5.92
CA THR A 38 8.04 -0.90 -6.99
C THR A 38 8.76 -1.08 -8.32
N ASP A 39 9.93 -1.73 -8.32
CA ASP A 39 10.61 -2.15 -9.54
C ASP A 39 9.89 -3.37 -10.13
N HIS A 40 9.21 -3.16 -11.26
CA HIS A 40 8.34 -4.17 -11.86
C HIS A 40 9.12 -5.43 -12.30
N PRO A 41 10.26 -5.33 -13.03
CA PRO A 41 11.07 -6.51 -13.34
C PRO A 41 11.55 -7.29 -12.12
N ALA A 42 12.01 -6.60 -11.07
CA ALA A 42 12.46 -7.25 -9.85
C ALA A 42 11.31 -7.94 -9.09
N SER A 43 10.14 -7.31 -9.05
CA SER A 43 8.94 -7.88 -8.43
C SER A 43 8.45 -9.12 -9.17
N ASP A 44 8.38 -9.09 -10.50
CA ASP A 44 7.98 -10.23 -11.34
C ASP A 44 8.95 -11.41 -11.20
N ALA A 45 10.25 -11.12 -11.17
CA ALA A 45 11.30 -12.13 -11.06
C ALA A 45 11.56 -12.60 -9.63
N ALA A 46 10.87 -12.08 -8.62
CA ALA A 46 11.14 -12.37 -7.21
C ALA A 46 11.11 -13.89 -6.91
N GLY A 47 10.20 -14.61 -7.55
CA GLY A 47 10.07 -16.06 -7.42
C GLY A 47 11.16 -16.84 -8.15
N THR A 48 11.24 -16.68 -9.47
CA THR A 48 12.16 -17.45 -10.32
C THR A 48 13.62 -17.11 -10.05
N GLY A 49 13.92 -15.85 -9.74
CA GLY A 49 15.26 -15.37 -9.38
C GLY A 49 15.77 -15.87 -8.02
N THR A 50 14.90 -16.41 -7.15
CA THR A 50 15.30 -16.90 -5.82
C THR A 50 15.07 -18.40 -5.62
N LEU A 51 13.95 -18.94 -6.12
CA LEU A 51 13.50 -20.32 -5.92
C LEU A 51 13.64 -21.20 -7.18
N GLY A 52 14.31 -20.67 -8.21
CA GLY A 52 14.54 -21.35 -9.48
C GLY A 52 13.40 -21.19 -10.49
N GLU A 53 13.76 -21.38 -11.75
CA GLU A 53 12.91 -21.20 -12.92
C GLU A 53 11.62 -22.03 -12.90
N GLU A 54 10.64 -21.58 -13.68
CA GLU A 54 9.35 -22.26 -13.89
C GLU A 54 8.99 -22.31 -15.37
N GLU A 55 8.55 -23.49 -15.84
CA GLU A 55 8.12 -23.64 -17.23
C GLU A 55 6.74 -23.01 -17.49
N LYS A 56 5.86 -23.05 -16.48
CA LYS A 56 4.50 -22.55 -16.60
C LYS A 56 4.41 -21.17 -15.95
N LYS A 57 3.98 -20.18 -16.73
CA LYS A 57 3.78 -18.80 -16.26
C LYS A 57 2.96 -18.73 -14.96
N PHE A 58 1.91 -19.53 -14.82
CA PHE A 58 1.11 -19.58 -13.59
C PHE A 58 1.95 -19.86 -12.33
N TRP A 59 2.90 -20.79 -12.39
CA TRP A 59 3.76 -21.12 -11.25
C TRP A 59 4.87 -20.09 -11.05
N ALA A 60 5.37 -19.47 -12.12
CA ALA A 60 6.27 -18.32 -12.02
C ALA A 60 5.60 -17.17 -11.25
N ASP A 61 4.38 -16.78 -11.65
CA ASP A 61 3.59 -15.73 -11.01
C ASP A 61 3.25 -16.10 -9.56
N HIS A 62 2.89 -17.37 -9.29
CA HIS A 62 2.58 -17.83 -7.94
C HIS A 62 3.80 -17.79 -7.01
N LYS A 63 4.98 -18.21 -7.48
CA LYS A 63 6.23 -18.08 -6.73
C LYS A 63 6.56 -16.62 -6.45
N GLY A 64 6.45 -15.76 -7.47
CA GLY A 64 6.69 -14.32 -7.34
C GLY A 64 5.76 -13.69 -6.29
N ALA A 65 4.46 -13.98 -6.37
CA ALA A 65 3.48 -13.53 -5.39
C ALA A 65 3.82 -14.01 -3.97
N GLY A 66 4.20 -15.29 -3.82
CA GLY A 66 4.60 -15.86 -2.52
C GLY A 66 5.80 -15.15 -1.90
N VAL A 67 6.88 -14.95 -2.67
CA VAL A 67 8.08 -14.27 -2.19
C VAL A 67 7.78 -12.81 -1.84
N ASN A 68 7.05 -12.09 -2.70
CA ASN A 68 6.67 -10.70 -2.42
C ASN A 68 5.77 -10.60 -1.18
N SER A 69 4.90 -11.58 -0.94
CA SER A 69 4.00 -11.59 0.22
C SER A 69 4.72 -11.59 1.56
N ILE A 70 5.92 -12.19 1.64
CA ILE A 70 6.74 -12.15 2.85
C ILE A 70 7.03 -10.70 3.23
N ARG A 71 7.43 -9.87 2.25
CA ARG A 71 7.70 -8.45 2.47
C ARG A 71 6.42 -7.68 2.78
N THR A 72 5.38 -7.82 1.95
CA THR A 72 4.17 -6.99 2.07
C THR A 72 3.42 -7.29 3.37
N GLN A 73 3.24 -8.56 3.73
CA GLN A 73 2.56 -8.93 4.98
C GLN A 73 3.35 -8.52 6.21
N THR A 74 4.69 -8.65 6.19
CA THR A 74 5.53 -8.21 7.30
C THR A 74 5.34 -6.71 7.55
N PHE A 75 5.41 -5.89 6.50
CA PHE A 75 5.25 -4.44 6.68
C PHE A 75 3.83 -4.01 7.01
N ILE A 76 2.80 -4.68 6.48
CA ILE A 76 1.41 -4.41 6.91
C ILE A 76 1.22 -4.76 8.39
N GLN A 77 1.78 -5.88 8.87
CA GLN A 77 1.70 -6.27 10.28
C GLN A 77 2.42 -5.29 11.20
N GLU A 78 3.55 -4.74 10.76
CA GLU A 78 4.32 -3.76 11.52
C GLU A 78 3.76 -2.32 11.45
N ALA A 79 2.96 -2.01 10.43
CA ALA A 79 2.44 -0.66 10.21
C ALA A 79 1.50 -0.22 11.34
N ASP A 80 1.61 1.05 11.70
CA ASP A 80 0.64 1.76 12.53
C ASP A 80 -0.54 2.24 11.69
N VAL A 81 -0.30 2.63 10.45
CA VAL A 81 -1.32 3.04 9.46
C VAL A 81 -0.98 2.45 8.09
N VAL A 82 -2.00 1.98 7.38
CA VAL A 82 -1.86 1.50 5.99
C VAL A 82 -2.57 2.47 5.05
N VAL A 83 -1.86 2.95 4.03
CA VAL A 83 -2.44 3.74 2.94
C VAL A 83 -2.53 2.86 1.71
N VAL A 84 -3.69 2.80 1.07
CA VAL A 84 -3.92 1.98 -0.13
C VAL A 84 -4.37 2.88 -1.28
N ARG A 85 -3.52 3.05 -2.31
CA ARG A 85 -3.87 3.79 -3.53
C ARG A 85 -4.41 2.85 -4.60
N PHE A 86 -5.64 3.07 -5.03
CA PHE A 86 -6.25 2.39 -6.17
C PHE A 86 -6.19 3.28 -7.41
N GLY A 87 -5.43 2.90 -8.43
CA GLY A 87 -5.38 3.60 -9.73
C GLY A 87 -6.40 3.08 -10.75
N ASP A 88 -6.44 3.73 -11.92
CA ASP A 88 -7.31 3.41 -13.06
C ASP A 88 -6.80 2.26 -13.94
N LYS A 89 -5.49 2.00 -13.90
CA LYS A 89 -4.83 0.93 -14.66
C LYS A 89 -4.97 -0.41 -13.98
N TYR A 90 -5.29 -1.43 -14.76
CA TYR A 90 -5.52 -2.79 -14.29
C TYR A 90 -6.63 -2.86 -13.23
N ARG A 91 -6.93 -4.07 -12.75
CA ARG A 91 -8.02 -4.26 -11.79
C ARG A 91 -7.60 -3.99 -10.32
N GLN A 92 -6.29 -3.82 -10.05
CA GLN A 92 -5.74 -3.52 -8.71
C GLN A 92 -6.12 -4.55 -7.62
N TRP A 93 -6.20 -5.84 -7.97
CA TRP A 93 -6.57 -6.92 -7.03
C TRP A 93 -5.58 -7.11 -5.89
N ASN A 94 -4.29 -6.85 -6.13
CA ASN A 94 -3.28 -6.84 -5.08
C ASN A 94 -3.55 -5.71 -4.06
N ALA A 95 -3.91 -4.51 -4.50
CA ALA A 95 -4.25 -3.40 -3.61
C ALA A 95 -5.50 -3.70 -2.77
N ALA A 96 -6.54 -4.29 -3.40
CA ALA A 96 -7.74 -4.72 -2.69
C ALA A 96 -7.44 -5.83 -1.66
N PHE A 97 -6.52 -6.74 -1.99
CA PHE A 97 -6.07 -7.79 -1.09
C PHE A 97 -5.32 -7.20 0.12
N ASP A 98 -4.39 -6.27 -0.11
CA ASP A 98 -3.66 -5.58 0.95
C ASP A 98 -4.61 -4.79 1.88
N ALA A 99 -5.61 -4.09 1.31
CA ALA A 99 -6.64 -3.41 2.09
C ALA A 99 -7.42 -4.38 2.97
N GLY A 100 -7.90 -5.49 2.40
CA GLY A 100 -8.62 -6.53 3.14
C GLY A 100 -7.76 -7.18 4.23
N PHE A 101 -6.50 -7.46 3.95
CA PHE A 101 -5.56 -8.03 4.92
C PHE A 101 -5.29 -7.06 6.08
N ALA A 102 -5.04 -5.78 5.78
CA ALA A 102 -4.88 -4.73 6.78
C ALA A 102 -6.12 -4.58 7.65
N SER A 103 -7.31 -4.53 7.05
CA SER A 103 -8.58 -4.48 7.78
C SER A 103 -8.79 -5.71 8.68
N ALA A 104 -8.46 -6.92 8.20
CA ALA A 104 -8.58 -8.15 8.99
C ALA A 104 -7.64 -8.16 10.21
N LEU A 105 -6.48 -7.52 10.12
CA LEU A 105 -5.55 -7.31 11.22
C LEU A 105 -5.94 -6.15 12.16
N GLY A 106 -7.04 -5.44 11.86
CA GLY A 106 -7.49 -4.28 12.63
C GLY A 106 -6.62 -3.04 12.43
N LYS A 107 -5.80 -2.99 11.36
CA LYS A 107 -4.98 -1.82 11.04
C LYS A 107 -5.88 -0.68 10.56
N PRO A 108 -5.65 0.58 10.98
CA PRO A 108 -6.34 1.72 10.40
C PRO A 108 -5.88 1.89 8.95
N VAL A 109 -6.87 1.93 8.03
CA VAL A 109 -6.64 2.06 6.59
C VAL A 109 -7.07 3.44 6.12
N ILE A 110 -6.27 4.07 5.26
CA ILE A 110 -6.62 5.23 4.46
C ILE A 110 -6.68 4.77 3.00
N THR A 111 -7.81 4.93 2.33
CA THR A 111 -7.87 4.71 0.88
C THR A 111 -7.53 6.01 0.15
N GLN A 112 -6.86 5.90 -0.99
CA GLN A 112 -6.65 7.02 -1.90
C GLN A 112 -7.09 6.61 -3.30
N HIS A 113 -8.04 7.34 -3.89
CA HIS A 113 -8.47 7.11 -5.27
C HIS A 113 -9.26 8.28 -5.86
N ASP A 114 -9.37 8.28 -7.18
CA ASP A 114 -10.18 9.22 -7.95
C ASP A 114 -11.68 8.86 -7.85
N GLU A 115 -12.56 9.82 -8.10
CA GLU A 115 -14.02 9.69 -7.88
C GLU A 115 -14.66 8.59 -8.74
N GLU A 116 -14.06 8.27 -9.89
CA GLU A 116 -14.52 7.23 -10.81
C GLU A 116 -14.56 5.84 -10.16
N LEU A 117 -13.81 5.62 -9.09
CA LEU A 117 -13.76 4.36 -8.36
C LEU A 117 -14.72 4.28 -7.16
N ASP A 118 -15.44 5.36 -6.84
CA ASP A 118 -16.31 5.43 -5.64
C ASP A 118 -17.31 4.26 -5.56
N HIS A 119 -17.97 3.92 -6.68
CA HIS A 119 -18.93 2.81 -6.67
C HIS A 119 -18.25 1.45 -6.49
N ALA A 120 -17.07 1.27 -7.08
CA ALA A 120 -16.33 0.01 -7.04
C ALA A 120 -15.66 -0.22 -5.68
N LEU A 121 -15.31 0.85 -4.97
CA LEU A 121 -14.60 0.82 -3.70
C LEU A 121 -15.48 1.06 -2.48
N LYS A 122 -16.79 1.29 -2.64
CA LYS A 122 -17.72 1.62 -1.54
C LYS A 122 -17.61 0.72 -0.30
N GLU A 123 -17.41 -0.60 -0.45
CA GLU A 123 -17.19 -1.50 0.70
C GLU A 123 -15.81 -1.35 1.34
N VAL A 124 -14.78 -1.08 0.53
CA VAL A 124 -13.41 -0.83 1.00
C VAL A 124 -13.35 0.51 1.73
N ASP A 125 -13.96 1.55 1.18
CA ASP A 125 -14.05 2.88 1.77
C ASP A 125 -14.87 2.87 3.07
N ALA A 126 -15.97 2.11 3.12
CA ALA A 126 -16.74 1.93 4.33
C ALA A 126 -15.95 1.24 5.46
N ALA A 127 -14.96 0.39 5.11
CA ALA A 127 -14.06 -0.24 6.07
C ALA A 127 -12.85 0.64 6.44
N ALA A 128 -12.52 1.63 5.61
CA ALA A 128 -11.43 2.58 5.84
C ALA A 128 -11.77 3.60 6.95
N ARG A 129 -10.74 4.29 7.45
CA ARG A 129 -10.88 5.39 8.43
C ARG A 129 -10.94 6.76 7.75
N ALA A 130 -10.42 6.85 6.54
CA ALA A 130 -10.48 8.04 5.70
C ALA A 130 -10.34 7.63 4.23
N THR A 131 -11.01 8.37 3.36
CA THR A 131 -10.89 8.26 1.90
C THR A 131 -10.35 9.58 1.36
N ALA A 132 -9.19 9.52 0.70
CA ALA A 132 -8.49 10.66 0.12
C ALA A 132 -8.59 10.65 -1.40
N ARG A 133 -8.54 11.84 -2.00
CA ARG A 133 -8.45 12.06 -3.46
C ARG A 133 -7.04 12.40 -3.91
N THR A 134 -6.24 13.04 -3.06
CA THR A 134 -4.87 13.42 -3.40
C THR A 134 -3.86 12.91 -2.36
N PRO A 135 -2.57 12.74 -2.74
CA PRO A 135 -1.49 12.45 -1.80
C PRO A 135 -1.44 13.45 -0.62
N GLU A 136 -1.73 14.72 -0.87
CA GLU A 136 -1.68 15.77 0.15
C GLU A 136 -2.82 15.63 1.18
N GLN A 137 -3.97 15.09 0.78
CA GLN A 137 -5.03 14.75 1.73
C GLN A 137 -4.63 13.58 2.62
N VAL A 138 -3.90 12.58 2.10
CA VAL A 138 -3.30 11.52 2.94
C VAL A 138 -2.35 12.14 3.95
N ALA A 139 -1.44 13.01 3.52
CA ALA A 139 -0.50 13.70 4.40
C ALA A 139 -1.21 14.57 5.45
N ALA A 140 -2.30 15.25 5.09
CA ALA A 140 -3.10 16.04 6.02
C ALA A 140 -3.75 15.16 7.12
N VAL A 141 -4.26 13.98 6.76
CA VAL A 141 -4.79 13.00 7.73
C VAL A 141 -3.68 12.53 8.66
N LEU A 142 -2.53 12.11 8.12
CA LEU A 142 -1.38 11.66 8.92
C LEU A 142 -0.91 12.75 9.89
N ARG A 143 -0.79 13.99 9.42
CA ARG A 143 -0.41 15.15 10.24
C ARG A 143 -1.37 15.37 11.40
N TYR A 144 -2.68 15.35 11.13
CA TYR A 144 -3.68 15.51 12.18
C TYR A 144 -3.54 14.42 13.25
N VAL A 145 -3.46 13.14 12.87
CA VAL A 145 -3.44 12.04 13.85
C VAL A 145 -2.12 11.95 14.63
N ILE A 146 -1.01 12.43 14.07
CA ILE A 146 0.32 12.36 14.71
C ILE A 146 0.58 13.57 15.64
N THR A 147 0.08 14.75 15.28
CA THR A 147 0.46 16.02 15.95
C THR A 147 -0.58 16.58 16.90
N ALA A 148 -1.84 16.15 16.79
CA ALA A 148 -2.95 16.64 17.62
C ALA A 148 -2.86 16.23 19.09
#